data_AF-A0A6P0IBZ7-F1
#
_entry.id   AF-A0A6P0IBZ7-F1
#
_cell.length_a   1.000
_cell.length_b   1.000
_cell.length_c   1.000
_cell.angle_alpha   90.00
_cell.angle_beta   90.00
_cell.angle_gamma   90.00
#
_symmetry.space_group_name_H-M   'P 1'
#
loop_
_entity.id
_entity.type
_entity.pdbx_description
1 polymer ?
#
loop_
_entity_poly.entity_id
_entity_poly.type
_entity_poly.pdbx_seq_one_letter_code
_entity_poly.pdbx_strand_id
1 'polypeptide(L)'
;MIFVKNITQYSVSSTVSPTVPSDTTPDVILSHSKTFCEDYKTHKRLTREEWSLVLKINKKTLQRWEENIIMKVPTLAFIYCQNFNKKKKQGLDDYQRYILIIILALKKTQKLTNEQVRQFLANNWLKLTRENFNKQEKK
;
A
#
# COMPACT_ATOMS: atom_id res chain seq x y z
N MET A 1 8.86 -32.19 47.15
CA MET A 1 7.51 -31.73 47.51
C MET A 1 7.38 -30.28 47.02
N ILE A 2 6.63 -30.09 45.92
CA ILE A 2 5.69 -28.97 45.59
C ILE A 2 6.18 -27.52 45.92
N PHE A 3 6.56 -26.71 44.90
CA PHE A 3 5.83 -25.54 44.28
C PHE A 3 5.90 -24.25 45.16
N VAL A 4 6.10 -22.99 44.72
CA VAL A 4 5.46 -22.17 43.66
C VAL A 4 6.26 -20.83 43.48
N LYS A 5 6.34 -20.34 42.22
CA LYS A 5 6.48 -18.95 41.67
C LYS A 5 7.26 -17.84 42.41
N ASN A 6 8.12 -17.15 41.65
CA ASN A 6 7.89 -15.72 41.39
C ASN A 6 8.46 -15.27 40.02
N ILE A 7 7.66 -14.44 39.35
CA ILE A 7 7.87 -13.80 38.04
C ILE A 7 8.38 -12.36 38.27
N THR A 8 8.89 -11.72 37.21
CA THR A 8 9.32 -10.31 37.01
C THR A 8 10.77 -9.99 37.42
N GLN A 9 11.60 -9.32 36.61
CA GLN A 9 11.33 -8.17 35.74
C GLN A 9 12.11 -8.15 34.40
N TYR A 10 11.55 -7.39 33.48
CA TYR A 10 12.03 -7.02 32.16
C TYR A 10 13.36 -6.23 32.23
N SER A 11 14.30 -6.54 31.34
CA SER A 11 15.34 -5.60 30.91
C SER A 11 15.17 -5.36 29.41
N VAL A 12 14.77 -4.15 29.08
CA VAL A 12 14.56 -3.64 27.73
C VAL A 12 15.94 -3.27 27.18
N SER A 13 16.48 -4.06 26.25
CA SER A 13 17.68 -3.68 25.49
C SER A 13 17.27 -3.21 24.10
N SER A 14 17.26 -1.88 23.97
CA SER A 14 17.58 -1.07 22.80
C SER A 14 17.10 -1.55 21.44
N THR A 15 16.01 -0.90 21.02
CA THR A 15 15.48 -0.79 19.66
C THR A 15 16.58 -0.38 18.67
N VAL A 16 17.14 -1.35 17.95
CA VAL A 16 17.88 -1.06 16.71
C VAL A 16 16.83 -0.80 15.64
N SER A 17 16.50 0.48 15.44
CA SER A 17 15.73 0.90 14.27
C SER A 17 16.55 0.59 13.02
N PRO A 18 16.02 -0.15 12.03
CA PRO A 18 16.73 -0.33 10.78
C PRO A 18 16.75 1.02 10.05
N THR A 19 17.94 1.61 9.95
CA THR A 19 18.26 2.76 9.11
C THR A 19 17.85 2.45 7.68
N VAL A 20 16.72 3.01 7.26
CA VAL A 20 16.24 2.97 5.88
C VAL A 20 17.18 3.83 5.04
N PRO A 21 17.72 3.35 3.90
CA PRO A 21 18.55 4.16 3.04
C PRO A 21 17.77 5.38 2.51
N SER A 22 18.23 6.57 2.90
CA SER A 22 17.82 7.87 2.35
C SER A 22 18.21 7.97 0.89
N ASP A 23 17.22 7.98 -0.01
CA ASP A 23 17.09 8.98 -1.09
C ASP A 23 15.90 8.68 -2.00
N THR A 24 14.78 8.26 -1.40
CA THR A 24 13.48 8.35 -2.08
C THR A 24 12.47 8.78 -1.03
N THR A 25 12.26 10.10 -0.95
CA THR A 25 11.29 10.67 -0.02
C THR A 25 9.89 10.14 -0.35
N PRO A 26 8.97 10.06 0.64
CA PRO A 26 7.59 9.63 0.41
C PRO A 26 6.96 10.36 -0.79
N ASP A 27 7.23 11.65 -0.94
CA ASP A 27 6.67 12.48 -2.01
C ASP A 27 7.16 12.07 -3.42
N VAL A 28 8.41 11.60 -3.57
CA VAL A 28 8.93 11.07 -4.84
C VAL A 28 8.25 9.75 -5.22
N ILE A 29 7.96 8.89 -4.24
CA ILE A 29 7.24 7.63 -4.49
C ILE A 29 5.81 7.92 -4.95
N LEU A 30 5.15 8.88 -4.29
CA LEU A 30 3.79 9.28 -4.65
C LEU A 30 3.73 9.90 -6.05
N SER A 31 4.68 10.78 -6.41
CA SER A 31 4.72 11.41 -7.74
C SER A 31 4.97 10.39 -8.85
N HIS A 32 5.98 9.53 -8.73
CA HIS A 32 6.28 8.50 -9.74
C HIS A 32 5.14 7.48 -9.89
N SER A 33 4.50 7.10 -8.79
CA SER A 33 3.37 6.16 -8.84
C SER A 33 2.18 6.74 -9.60
N LYS A 34 2.00 8.06 -9.54
CA LYS A 34 0.94 8.75 -10.27
C LYS A 34 1.25 8.86 -11.76
N THR A 35 2.47 9.28 -12.15
CA THR A 35 2.89 9.33 -13.56
C THR A 35 2.73 7.97 -14.23
N PHE A 36 3.11 6.90 -13.54
CA PHE A 36 2.91 5.54 -14.07
C PHE A 36 1.43 5.19 -14.27
N CYS A 37 0.52 5.67 -13.41
CA CYS A 37 -0.92 5.46 -13.61
C CYS A 37 -1.46 6.26 -14.81
N GLU A 38 -0.94 7.46 -15.07
CA GLU A 38 -1.36 8.33 -16.16
C GLU A 38 -1.09 7.71 -17.54
N ASP A 39 0.03 6.99 -17.69
CA ASP A 39 0.38 6.26 -18.92
C ASP A 39 -0.67 5.20 -19.30
N TYR A 40 -1.47 4.72 -18.33
CA TYR A 40 -2.52 3.70 -18.52
C TYR A 40 -3.94 4.23 -18.27
N LYS A 41 -4.11 5.56 -18.29
CA LYS A 41 -5.40 6.25 -18.06
C LYS A 41 -6.41 6.04 -19.20
N THR A 42 -5.94 5.72 -20.41
CA THR A 42 -6.78 5.44 -21.58
C THR A 42 -7.59 4.15 -21.45
N HIS A 43 -7.19 3.22 -20.57
CA HIS A 43 -7.93 1.99 -20.31
C HIS A 43 -8.96 2.22 -19.19
N LYS A 44 -10.25 2.33 -19.58
CA LYS A 44 -11.39 2.73 -18.74
C LYS A 44 -11.70 1.84 -17.52
N ARG A 45 -10.97 0.72 -17.32
CA ARG A 45 -10.87 -0.13 -16.12
C ARG A 45 -10.10 -1.39 -16.50
N LEU A 46 -8.98 -1.66 -15.83
CA LEU A 46 -8.24 -2.92 -16.01
C LEU A 46 -8.65 -3.90 -14.92
N THR A 47 -8.92 -5.15 -15.28
CA THR A 47 -9.04 -6.25 -14.33
C THR A 47 -7.74 -6.42 -13.54
N ARG A 48 -7.82 -7.06 -12.38
CA ARG A 48 -6.63 -7.43 -11.58
C ARG A 48 -5.63 -8.25 -12.39
N GLU A 49 -6.13 -9.04 -13.33
CA GLU A 49 -5.33 -9.89 -14.20
C GLU A 49 -4.55 -9.08 -15.22
N GLU A 50 -5.23 -8.22 -15.98
CA GLU A 50 -4.59 -7.29 -16.92
C GLU A 50 -3.60 -6.38 -16.20
N TRP A 51 -3.96 -5.89 -15.01
CA TRP A 51 -3.06 -5.06 -14.21
C TRP A 51 -1.82 -5.83 -13.72
N SER A 52 -1.99 -7.10 -13.36
CA SER A 52 -0.85 -7.95 -12.99
C SER A 52 0.12 -8.16 -14.15
N LEU A 53 -0.40 -8.26 -15.38
CA LEU A 53 0.42 -8.36 -16.60
C LEU A 53 1.19 -7.06 -16.86
N VAL A 54 0.53 -5.91 -16.75
CA VAL A 54 1.17 -4.59 -16.89
C VAL A 54 2.32 -4.42 -15.89
N LEU A 55 2.07 -4.79 -14.62
CA LEU A 55 3.06 -4.67 -13.54
C LEU A 55 4.12 -5.78 -13.56
N LYS A 56 3.97 -6.79 -14.43
CA LYS A 56 4.80 -8.01 -14.48
C LYS A 56 4.93 -8.69 -13.11
N ILE A 57 3.80 -8.84 -12.42
CA ILE A 57 3.70 -9.52 -11.13
C ILE A 57 2.55 -10.53 -11.16
N ASN A 58 2.59 -11.53 -10.27
CA ASN A 58 1.51 -12.51 -10.19
C ASN A 58 0.23 -11.86 -9.64
N LYS A 59 -0.92 -12.13 -10.26
CA LYS A 59 -2.26 -11.74 -9.77
C LYS A 59 -2.49 -12.11 -8.29
N LYS A 60 -2.02 -13.29 -7.85
CA LYS A 60 -2.10 -13.71 -6.43
C LYS A 60 -1.31 -12.78 -5.50
N THR A 61 -0.22 -12.18 -5.98
CA THR A 61 0.56 -11.21 -5.21
C THR A 61 -0.22 -9.92 -5.00
N LEU A 62 -0.89 -9.41 -6.05
CA LEU A 62 -1.78 -8.25 -5.92
C LEU A 62 -2.89 -8.51 -4.90
N GLN A 63 -3.57 -9.65 -5.02
CA GLN A 63 -4.63 -10.03 -4.08
C GLN A 63 -4.10 -10.12 -2.64
N ARG A 64 -2.94 -10.74 -2.43
CA ARG A 64 -2.30 -10.80 -1.11
C ARG A 64 -1.95 -9.43 -0.56
N TRP A 65 -1.57 -8.47 -1.38
CA TRP A 65 -1.33 -7.10 -0.93
C TRP A 65 -2.62 -6.38 -0.54
N GLU A 66 -3.70 -6.57 -1.32
CA GLU A 66 -5.01 -6.06 -0.92
C GLU A 66 -5.40 -6.60 0.46
N GLU A 67 -5.35 -7.92 0.67
CA GLU A 67 -5.77 -8.58 1.91
C GLU A 67 -4.86 -8.29 3.12
N ASN A 68 -3.53 -8.31 2.93
CA ASN A 68 -2.58 -8.26 4.04
C ASN A 68 -2.02 -6.87 4.32
N ILE A 69 -2.11 -5.94 3.37
CA ILE A 69 -1.60 -4.57 3.50
C ILE A 69 -2.78 -3.59 3.54
N ILE A 70 -3.57 -3.50 2.46
CA ILE A 70 -4.60 -2.47 2.32
C ILE A 70 -5.73 -2.69 3.33
N MET A 71 -6.30 -3.90 3.40
CA MET A 71 -7.41 -4.21 4.32
C MET A 71 -7.00 -4.15 5.80
N LYS A 72 -5.70 -4.09 6.09
CA LYS A 72 -5.17 -3.97 7.45
C LYS A 72 -4.94 -2.51 7.89
N VAL A 73 -5.17 -1.54 7.01
CA VAL A 73 -5.16 -0.10 7.31
C VAL A 73 -6.61 0.42 7.20
N PRO A 74 -7.38 0.53 8.30
CA PRO A 74 -8.83 0.73 8.24
C PRO A 74 -9.29 1.93 7.42
N THR A 75 -8.62 3.08 7.58
CA THR A 75 -8.93 4.31 6.85
C THR A 75 -8.68 4.15 5.34
N LEU A 76 -7.55 3.56 4.96
CA LEU A 76 -7.22 3.31 3.57
C LEU A 76 -8.16 2.26 2.96
N ALA A 77 -8.48 1.20 3.69
CA ALA A 77 -9.40 0.14 3.26
C ALA A 77 -10.79 0.72 2.92
N PHE A 78 -11.32 1.60 3.78
CA PHE A 78 -12.59 2.27 3.54
C PHE A 78 -12.56 3.07 2.24
N ILE A 79 -11.54 3.90 2.03
CA ILE A 79 -11.39 4.72 0.82
C ILE A 79 -11.18 3.84 -0.43
N TYR A 80 -10.38 2.79 -0.31
CA TYR A 80 -10.10 1.83 -1.38
C TYR A 80 -11.38 1.12 -1.84
N CYS A 81 -12.24 0.72 -0.91
CA CYS A 81 -13.47 -0.04 -1.16
C CYS A 81 -14.71 0.83 -1.45
N GLN A 82 -14.66 2.16 -1.31
CA GLN A 82 -15.83 3.04 -1.49
C GLN A 82 -16.58 2.83 -2.83
N ASN A 83 -15.88 2.44 -3.89
CA ASN A 83 -16.47 2.20 -5.21
C ASN A 83 -16.67 0.71 -5.55
N PHE A 84 -16.34 -0.20 -4.63
CA PHE A 84 -16.39 -1.64 -4.85
C PHE A 84 -17.84 -2.14 -5.03
N ASN A 85 -18.79 -1.55 -4.30
CA ASN A 85 -20.20 -1.96 -4.33
C ASN A 85 -21.03 -1.32 -5.44
N LYS A 86 -20.58 -0.20 -6.05
CA LYS A 86 -21.44 0.58 -6.95
C LYS A 86 -21.58 0.01 -8.35
N LYS A 87 -20.67 -0.88 -8.79
CA LYS A 87 -20.80 -1.61 -10.06
C LYS A 87 -20.08 -2.94 -9.89
N LYS A 88 -20.79 -4.07 -10.07
CA LYS A 88 -20.24 -5.44 -10.26
C LYS A 88 -19.30 -5.55 -11.50
N LYS A 89 -18.53 -4.51 -11.82
CA LYS A 89 -17.58 -4.46 -12.92
C LYS A 89 -16.22 -4.82 -12.36
N GLN A 90 -15.72 -5.97 -12.80
CA GLN A 90 -14.55 -6.73 -12.31
C GLN A 90 -13.18 -6.02 -12.43
N GLY A 91 -13.15 -4.70 -12.63
CA GLY A 91 -11.94 -3.91 -12.88
C GLY A 91 -11.54 -3.01 -11.72
N LEU A 92 -10.22 -2.84 -11.56
CA LEU A 92 -9.60 -1.85 -10.71
C LEU A 92 -9.83 -0.45 -11.31
N ASP A 93 -10.25 0.48 -10.47
CA ASP A 93 -10.26 1.90 -10.83
C ASP A 93 -8.84 2.52 -10.72
N ASP A 94 -8.69 3.73 -11.25
CA ASP A 94 -7.38 4.41 -11.36
C ASP A 94 -6.74 4.65 -9.99
N TYR A 95 -7.57 4.95 -8.99
CA TYR A 95 -7.12 5.13 -7.62
C TYR A 95 -6.66 3.80 -7.00
N GLN A 96 -7.38 2.71 -7.22
CA GLN A 96 -6.98 1.39 -6.75
C GLN A 96 -5.66 0.95 -7.39
N ARG A 97 -5.51 1.19 -8.70
CA ARG A 97 -4.26 0.97 -9.44
C ARG A 97 -3.11 1.80 -8.85
N TYR A 98 -3.35 3.06 -8.53
CA TYR A 98 -2.39 3.96 -7.90
C TYR A 98 -1.89 3.44 -6.55
N ILE A 99 -2.78 3.00 -5.65
CA ILE A 99 -2.38 2.43 -4.36
C ILE A 99 -1.53 1.16 -4.55
N LEU A 100 -1.89 0.30 -5.50
CA LEU A 100 -1.11 -0.91 -5.78
C LEU A 100 0.29 -0.61 -6.34
N ILE A 101 0.45 0.46 -7.14
CA ILE A 101 1.76 0.91 -7.60
C ILE A 101 2.61 1.43 -6.44
N ILE A 102 2.04 2.19 -5.50
CA ILE A 102 2.78 2.65 -4.32
C ILE A 102 3.33 1.45 -3.55
N ILE A 103 2.51 0.43 -3.32
CA ILE A 103 2.95 -0.80 -2.66
C ILE A 103 4.07 -1.47 -3.47
N LEU A 104 3.92 -1.57 -4.79
CA LEU A 104 4.95 -2.14 -5.67
C LEU A 104 6.27 -1.36 -5.58
N ALA A 105 6.21 -0.03 -5.60
CA ALA A 105 7.38 0.84 -5.49
C ALA A 105 8.08 0.60 -4.16
N LEU A 106 7.37 0.71 -3.03
CA LEU A 106 7.92 0.44 -1.70
C LEU A 106 8.52 -0.98 -1.56
N LYS A 107 7.90 -1.97 -2.22
CA LYS A 107 8.37 -3.35 -2.23
C LYS A 107 9.59 -3.58 -3.11
N LYS A 108 9.70 -2.91 -4.26
CA LYS A 108 10.79 -3.11 -5.22
C LYS A 108 12.00 -2.21 -4.95
N THR A 109 11.78 -0.93 -4.67
CA THR A 109 12.86 0.06 -4.47
C THR A 109 13.43 -0.03 -3.07
N GLN A 110 12.56 -0.02 -2.05
CA GLN A 110 12.98 0.01 -0.65
C GLN A 110 12.99 -1.37 0.02
N LYS A 111 12.53 -2.43 -0.67
CA LYS A 111 12.46 -3.81 -0.17
C LYS A 111 11.72 -3.93 1.17
N LEU A 112 10.72 -3.07 1.41
CA LEU A 112 10.00 -3.03 2.67
C LEU A 112 9.19 -4.32 2.93
N THR A 113 9.13 -4.74 4.19
CA THR A 113 8.24 -5.83 4.64
C THR A 113 6.78 -5.40 4.56
N ASN A 114 5.83 -6.35 4.61
CA ASN A 114 4.39 -6.00 4.59
C ASN A 114 4.04 -5.05 5.75
N GLU A 115 4.65 -5.27 6.92
CA GLU A 115 4.43 -4.41 8.09
C GLU A 115 4.93 -2.99 7.86
N GLN A 116 6.15 -2.82 7.35
CA GLN A 116 6.68 -1.49 7.06
C GLN A 116 5.86 -0.76 6.00
N VAL A 117 5.37 -1.47 4.98
CA VAL A 117 4.45 -0.87 3.99
C VAL A 117 3.13 -0.46 4.65
N ARG A 118 2.56 -1.28 5.54
CA ARG A 118 1.35 -0.91 6.30
C ARG A 118 1.57 0.37 7.10
N GLN A 119 2.68 0.45 7.83
CA GLN A 119 3.02 1.64 8.63
C GLN A 119 3.22 2.87 7.75
N PHE A 120 3.91 2.74 6.62
CA PHE A 120 4.06 3.83 5.66
C PHE A 120 2.70 4.34 5.18
N LEU A 121 1.82 3.44 4.75
CA LEU A 121 0.48 3.81 4.26
C LEU A 121 -0.38 4.42 5.37
N ALA A 122 -0.30 3.88 6.60
CA ALA A 122 -1.00 4.40 7.76
C ALA A 122 -0.49 5.78 8.18
N ASN A 123 0.79 6.08 8.03
CA ASN A 123 1.34 7.41 8.36
C ASN A 123 1.05 8.45 7.27
N ASN A 124 0.84 8.02 6.02
CA ASN A 124 0.63 8.91 4.88
C ASN A 124 -0.83 8.92 4.37
N TRP A 125 -1.77 8.29 5.07
CA TRP A 125 -3.14 8.08 4.58
C TRP A 125 -3.87 9.36 4.17
N LEU A 126 -3.60 10.49 4.84
CA LEU A 126 -4.15 11.81 4.50
C LEU A 126 -3.73 12.28 3.10
N LYS A 127 -2.50 11.96 2.67
CA LYS A 127 -2.01 12.24 1.31
C LYS A 127 -2.57 11.26 0.29
N LEU A 128 -2.93 10.05 0.73
CA LEU A 128 -3.41 8.94 -0.11
C LEU A 128 -4.91 8.97 -0.37
N THR A 129 -5.63 10.05 -0.10
CA THR A 129 -7.08 10.10 -0.34
C THR A 129 -7.43 10.15 -1.83
N ARG A 130 -8.62 9.67 -2.19
CA ARG A 130 -9.17 9.81 -3.56
C ARG A 130 -9.25 11.26 -4.01
N GLU A 131 -9.56 12.17 -3.10
CA GLU A 131 -9.60 13.61 -3.40
C GLU A 131 -8.23 14.15 -3.81
N ASN A 132 -7.18 13.76 -3.08
CA ASN A 132 -5.82 14.20 -3.40
C ASN A 132 -5.31 13.59 -4.71
N PHE A 133 -5.64 12.31 -4.96
CA PHE A 133 -5.40 11.68 -6.26
C PHE A 133 -6.06 12.47 -7.41
N ASN A 134 -7.35 12.83 -7.26
CA ASN A 134 -8.09 13.58 -8.28
C ASN A 134 -7.63 15.05 -8.42
N LYS A 135 -7.28 15.73 -7.32
CA LYS A 135 -6.81 17.13 -7.33
C LYS A 135 -5.51 17.29 -8.11
N GLN A 136 -4.64 16.29 -8.02
CA GLN A 136 -3.38 16.28 -8.75
C GLN A 136 -3.58 16.08 -10.27
N GLU A 137 -4.77 15.77 -10.77
CA GLU A 137 -5.07 15.69 -12.22
C GLU A 137 -5.45 17.03 -12.86
N LYS A 138 -5.64 18.10 -12.07
CA LYS A 138 -6.13 19.41 -12.54
C LYS A 138 -5.05 20.51 -12.65
N LYS A 139 -3.77 20.16 -12.56
CA LYS A 139 -2.65 21.07 -12.80
C LYS A 139 -1.90 20.62 -14.04
#